data_AF-A0AAU6HCL2-F1
#
_entry.id   AF-A0AAU6HCL2-F1
#
_cell.length_a   1.000
_cell.length_b   1.000
_cell.length_c   1.000
_cell.angle_alpha   90.00
_cell.angle_beta   90.00
_cell.angle_gamma   90.00
#
_symmetry.space_group_name_H-M   'P 1'
#
loop_
_entity.id
_entity.type
_entity.pdbx_description
1 polymer ?
#
loop_
_entity_poly.entity_id
_entity_poly.type
_entity_poly.pdbx_seq_one_letter_code
_entity_poly.pdbx_strand_id
1 'polypeptide(L)' 'MPAKTETAWPEGVVNRYLTLAGAALADPNITVDVTDDGFAAECRGCQGGTRNSYAVAVTSWAATHAERCRQLPRPTA' A
#
# COMPACT_ATOMS: atom_id res chain seq x y z
N MET A 1 -21.16 10.83 -15.41
CA MET A 1 -20.06 10.82 -14.44
C MET A 1 -19.28 9.54 -14.69
N PRO A 2 -17.97 9.56 -14.96
CA PRO A 2 -17.23 8.31 -15.16
C PRO A 2 -17.32 7.49 -13.86
N ALA A 3 -17.69 6.21 -14.00
CA ALA A 3 -17.73 5.29 -12.86
C ALA A 3 -16.31 5.14 -12.30
N LYS A 4 -16.16 5.28 -10.98
CA LYS A 4 -14.90 4.96 -10.30
C LYS A 4 -14.73 3.45 -10.40
N THR A 5 -13.76 2.98 -11.17
CA THR A 5 -13.39 1.57 -11.20
C THR A 5 -12.94 1.18 -9.79
N GLU A 6 -13.76 0.44 -9.07
CA GLU A 6 -13.42 -0.07 -7.74
C GLU A 6 -12.44 -1.23 -7.94
N THR A 7 -11.16 -0.99 -7.69
CA THR A 7 -10.13 -2.03 -7.77
C THR A 7 -10.46 -3.11 -6.75
N ALA A 8 -10.73 -4.33 -7.22
CA ALA A 8 -10.97 -5.49 -6.34
C ALA A 8 -9.84 -5.61 -5.31
N TRP A 9 -10.22 -5.72 -4.04
CA TRP A 9 -9.26 -5.86 -2.95
C TRP A 9 -8.56 -7.23 -3.04
N PRO A 10 -7.22 -7.29 -2.85
CA PRO A 10 -6.52 -8.57 -2.84
C PRO A 10 -6.95 -9.41 -1.64
N GLU A 11 -6.98 -10.73 -1.81
CA GLU A 11 -7.30 -11.66 -0.72
C GLU A 11 -6.33 -11.50 0.46
N GLY A 12 -6.85 -11.62 1.69
CA GLY A 12 -6.05 -11.51 2.92
C GLY A 12 -5.64 -10.07 3.31
N VAL A 13 -5.96 -9.06 2.50
CA VAL A 13 -5.63 -7.66 2.81
C VAL A 13 -6.70 -7.05 3.72
N VAL A 14 -6.29 -6.65 4.92
CA VAL A 14 -7.17 -6.05 5.95
C VAL A 14 -7.13 -4.53 5.96
N ASN A 15 -6.00 -3.92 5.58
CA ASN A 15 -5.87 -2.47 5.42
C ASN A 15 -5.09 -2.15 4.15
N ARG A 16 -5.46 -1.06 3.47
CA ARG A 16 -4.78 -0.58 2.26
C ARG A 16 -4.67 0.93 2.29
N TYR A 17 -3.45 1.43 2.12
CA TYR A 17 -3.14 2.86 2.16
C TYR A 17 -2.56 3.31 0.82
N LEU A 18 -3.13 4.36 0.22
CA LEU A 18 -2.57 4.98 -0.99
C LEU A 18 -1.30 5.74 -0.62
N THR A 19 -0.22 5.51 -1.37
CA THR A 19 1.04 6.24 -1.13
C THR A 19 0.97 7.67 -1.66
N LEU A 20 1.84 8.55 -1.14
CA LEU A 20 2.01 9.90 -1.69
C LEU A 20 2.42 9.88 -3.17
N ALA A 21 3.28 8.93 -3.59
CA ALA A 21 3.60 8.71 -5.00
C ALA A 21 2.37 8.31 -5.83
N GLY A 22 1.56 7.37 -5.33
CA GLY A 22 0.31 6.96 -5.97
C GLY A 22 -0.68 8.11 -6.14
N ALA A 23 -0.84 8.93 -5.10
CA ALA A 23 -1.65 10.13 -5.18
C ALA A 23 -1.10 11.15 -6.21
N ALA A 24 0.22 11.39 -6.22
CA ALA A 24 0.85 12.34 -7.14
C ALA A 24 0.77 11.91 -8.61
N LEU A 25 0.82 10.60 -8.88
CA LEU A 25 0.72 10.03 -10.22
C LEU A 25 -0.71 9.68 -10.65
N ALA A 26 -1.69 9.85 -9.75
CA ALA A 26 -3.04 9.30 -9.89
C ALA A 26 -3.03 7.78 -10.21
N ASP A 27 -2.07 7.05 -9.66
CA ASP A 27 -1.94 5.60 -9.82
C ASP A 27 -2.44 4.85 -8.57
N PRO A 28 -3.59 4.17 -8.65
CA PRO A 28 -4.18 3.46 -7.52
C PRO A 28 -3.43 2.16 -7.16
N ASN A 29 -2.41 1.76 -7.91
CA ASN A 29 -1.64 0.53 -7.65
C ASN A 29 -0.43 0.76 -6.73
N ILE A 30 -0.05 2.01 -6.49
CA ILE A 30 1.06 2.35 -5.60
C ILE A 30 0.55 2.48 -4.17
N THR A 31 0.31 1.34 -3.53
CA THR A 31 -0.29 1.22 -2.20
C THR A 31 0.63 0.54 -1.19
N VAL A 32 0.32 0.72 0.09
CA VAL A 32 0.81 -0.13 1.18
C VAL A 32 -0.35 -1.02 1.62
N ASP A 33 -0.19 -2.32 1.47
CA ASP A 33 -1.20 -3.31 1.81
C ASP A 33 -0.79 -4.01 3.11
N VAL A 34 -1.74 -4.21 4.01
CA VAL A 34 -1.56 -4.94 5.28
C VAL A 34 -2.32 -6.25 5.19
N THR A 35 -1.64 -7.37 5.46
CA THR A 35 -2.25 -8.71 5.46
C THR A 35 -2.50 -9.23 6.88
N ASP A 36 -3.56 -10.00 7.06
CA ASP A 36 -3.85 -10.66 8.34
C ASP A 36 -2.94 -11.87 8.59
N ASP A 37 -2.60 -12.60 7.53
CA ASP A 37 -1.66 -13.72 7.58
C ASP A 37 -0.24 -13.20 7.89
N GLY A 38 0.13 -13.26 9.16
CA GLY A 38 1.45 -12.90 9.66
C GLY A 38 1.67 -11.42 9.98
N PHE A 39 0.61 -10.61 10.05
CA PHE A 39 0.68 -9.17 10.35
C PHE A 39 1.82 -8.50 9.57
N ALA A 40 1.75 -8.62 8.25
CA ALA A 40 2.72 -8.04 7.34
C ALA A 40 2.13 -6.78 6.71
N ALA A 41 2.99 -5.81 6.40
CA ALA A 41 2.64 -4.72 5.50
C ALA A 41 3.68 -4.62 4.39
N GLU A 42 3.21 -4.44 3.16
CA GLU A 42 4.05 -4.39 1.97
C GLU A 42 3.69 -3.18 1.12
N CYS A 43 4.69 -2.39 0.75
CA CYS A 43 4.55 -1.24 -0.12
C CYS A 43 4.83 -1.65 -1.57
N ARG A 44 3.82 -1.59 -2.43
CA ARG A 44 3.97 -1.88 -3.87
C ARG A 44 4.79 -0.85 -4.62
N GLY A 45 4.94 0.37 -4.07
CA GLY A 45 5.72 1.44 -4.69
C GLY A 45 7.23 1.23 -4.54
N CYS A 46 7.69 0.96 -3.32
CA CYS A 46 9.13 0.81 -3.04
C CYS A 46 9.58 -0.62 -2.77
N GLN A 47 8.67 -1.60 -2.78
CA GLN A 47 8.92 -3.00 -2.43
C GLN A 47 9.46 -3.18 -1.00
N GLY A 48 9.32 -2.17 -0.15
CA GLY A 48 9.65 -2.24 1.27
C GLY A 48 8.47 -2.78 2.07
N GLY A 49 8.75 -3.46 3.18
CA GLY A 49 7.73 -4.00 4.05
C GLY A 49 8.16 -4.13 5.50
N THR A 50 7.21 -4.44 6.36
CA THR A 50 7.44 -4.77 7.77
C THR A 50 6.62 -5.99 8.16
N ARG A 51 7.09 -6.73 9.16
CA ARG A 51 6.35 -7.82 9.80
C ARG A 51 6.48 -7.66 11.31
N ASN A 52 5.39 -7.80 12.04
CA ASN A 52 5.41 -7.69 13.49
C ASN A 52 4.25 -8.45 14.11
N SER A 53 4.47 -9.13 15.23
CA SER A 53 3.40 -9.83 15.96
C SER A 53 2.29 -8.92 16.50
N TYR A 54 2.50 -7.60 16.53
CA TYR A 54 1.51 -6.61 16.94
C TYR A 54 0.86 -5.93 15.73
N ALA A 55 -0.42 -6.24 15.48
CA ALA A 55 -1.22 -5.68 14.39
C ALA A 55 -1.20 -4.13 14.34
N VAL A 56 -1.21 -3.50 15.53
CA VAL A 56 -1.16 -2.04 15.66
C VAL A 56 0.15 -1.47 15.12
N ALA A 57 1.29 -2.12 15.37
CA ALA A 57 2.59 -1.64 14.91
C ALA A 57 2.69 -1.70 13.38
N VAL A 58 2.17 -2.77 12.77
CA VAL A 58 2.16 -2.95 11.31
C VAL A 58 1.24 -1.95 10.64
N THR A 59 0.05 -1.74 11.20
CA THR A 59 -0.92 -0.76 10.70
C THR A 59 -0.37 0.67 10.82
N SER A 60 0.22 1.04 11.97
CA SER A 60 0.84 2.35 12.18
C SER A 60 2.03 2.59 11.23
N TRP A 61 2.87 1.57 11.01
CA TRP A 61 3.93 1.65 10.02
C TRP A 61 3.36 1.85 8.62
N ALA A 62 2.33 1.09 8.23
CA ALA A 62 1.76 1.14 6.90
C ALA A 62 1.19 2.53 6.57
N ALA A 63 0.43 3.11 7.50
CA ALA A 63 -0.07 4.48 7.37
C ALA A 63 1.06 5.50 7.24
N THR A 64 2.04 5.47 8.15
CA THR A 64 3.19 6.39 8.15
C THR A 64 4.03 6.26 6.87
N HIS A 65 4.21 5.03 6.39
CA HIS A 65 4.97 4.76 5.18
C HIS A 65 4.24 5.28 3.94
N ALA A 66 2.93 5.05 3.84
CA ALA A 66 2.13 5.51 2.72
C ALA A 66 2.19 7.03 2.56
N GLU A 67 2.08 7.78 3.65
CA GLU A 67 2.15 9.26 3.64
C GLU A 67 3.50 9.82 3.13
N ARG A 68 4.56 9.00 3.15
CA ARG A 68 5.93 9.45 2.86
C ARG A 68 6.55 8.79 1.64
N CYS A 69 6.01 7.66 1.19
CA CYS A 69 6.58 6.92 0.08
C CYS A 69 6.46 7.72 -1.22
N ARG A 70 7.62 8.09 -1.77
CA ARG A 70 7.79 8.87 -3.01
C ARG A 70 8.48 8.06 -4.12
N GLN A 71 8.61 6.75 -3.93
CA GLN A 71 9.26 5.89 -4.92
C GLN A 71 8.36 5.82 -6.17
N LEU A 72 8.93 6.17 -7.32
CA LEU A 72 8.26 6.03 -8.60
C LEU A 72 8.39 4.57 -9.08
N PRO A 73 7.33 4.01 -9.69
CA PRO A 73 7.41 2.69 -10.30
C PRO A 73 8.44 2.72 -11.42
N ARG A 74 9.20 1.63 -11.57
CA ARG A 74 10.17 1.49 -12.65
C ARG A 74 9.40 1.48 -13.99
N PRO A 75 9.76 2.30 -14.98
CA PRO A 75 9.13 2.23 -16.29
C PRO A 75 9.35 0.83 -16.86
N THR A 76 8.26 0.12 -17.15
CA THR A 76 8.29 -1.09 -17.98
C THR A 76 8.77 -0.68 -19.36
N ALA A 77 9.94 -1.17 -19.75
CA ALA A 77 10.49 -1.03 -21.10
C ALA A 77 9.69 -1.87 -22.11
#